data_AF-A0A383D492-F1
#
_entry.id   AF-A0A383D492-F1
#
_cell.length_a   1.000
_cell.length_b   1.000
_cell.length_c   1.000
_cell.angle_alpha   90.00
_cell.angle_beta   90.00
_cell.angle_gamma   90.00
#
_symmetry.space_group_name_H-M   'P 1'
#
loop_
_entity.id
_entity.type
_entity.pdbx_description
1 polymer ?
#
loop_
_entity_poly.entity_id
_entity_poly.type
_entity_poly.pdbx_seq_one_letter_code
_entity_poly.pdbx_strand_id
1 'polypeptide(L)' 'MGTTPNGNFLVGDWKNNSPWDIMALSKDGNTLGKVVNGEIQK' A
#
# COMPACT_ATOMS: atom_id res chain seq x y z
N MET A 1 6.57 12.34 6.65
CA MET A 1 6.60 10.86 6.51
C MET A 1 5.70 10.31 7.59
N GLY A 2 4.48 9.88 7.23
CA GLY A 2 3.48 9.46 8.21
C GLY A 2 3.54 7.96 8.41
N THR A 3 4.16 7.51 9.50
CA THR A 3 4.14 6.10 9.91
C THR A 3 2.74 5.82 10.48
N THR A 4 1.99 4.89 9.92
CA THR A 4 0.82 4.36 10.64
C THR A 4 1.30 3.74 11.96
N PRO A 5 0.53 3.78 13.06
CA PRO A 5 0.96 3.20 14.33
C PRO A 5 1.32 1.70 14.24
N ASN A 6 0.92 1.02 13.16
CA ASN A 6 1.27 -0.37 12.87
C ASN A 6 2.63 -0.55 12.15
N GLY A 7 3.34 0.53 11.81
CA GLY A 7 4.62 0.46 11.11
C GLY A 7 4.50 0.07 9.63
N ASN A 8 3.29 0.08 9.07
CA ASN A 8 3.07 -0.28 7.68
C ASN A 8 3.21 0.95 6.78
N PHE A 9 3.96 0.77 5.69
CA PHE A 9 4.15 1.74 4.63
C PHE A 9 3.22 1.40 3.47
N LEU A 10 2.45 2.38 3.00
CA LEU A 10 1.69 2.27 1.77
C LEU A 10 2.45 3.09 0.71
N VAL A 11 2.95 2.41 -0.31
CA VAL A 11 3.72 3.02 -1.39
C VAL A 11 2.96 2.78 -2.69
N GLY A 12 2.61 3.83 -3.40
CA GLY A 12 1.93 3.66 -4.67
C GLY A 12 1.14 4.84 -5.16
N ASP A 13 0.47 4.60 -6.30
CA ASP A 13 -0.28 5.61 -7.03
C ASP A 13 -1.77 5.56 -6.70
N TRP A 14 -2.31 6.75 -6.48
CA TRP A 14 -3.71 7.00 -6.20
C TRP A 14 -4.32 7.64 -7.44
N LYS A 15 -5.35 7.01 -8.00
CA LYS A 15 -6.06 7.53 -9.17
C LYS A 15 -7.47 7.91 -8.76
N ASN A 16 -7.84 9.17 -8.98
CA ASN A 16 -9.18 9.67 -8.68
C ASN A 16 -9.64 9.41 -7.22
N ASN A 17 -8.75 9.66 -6.25
CA ASN A 17 -9.02 9.44 -4.84
C ASN A 17 -9.20 7.96 -4.42
N SER A 18 -8.93 7.01 -5.32
CA SER A 18 -8.92 5.57 -5.05
C SER A 18 -7.52 4.97 -5.24
N PRO A 19 -7.15 3.95 -4.44
CA PRO A 19 -5.88 3.26 -4.61
C PRO A 19 -5.87 2.56 -5.97
N TRP A 20 -4.89 2.87 -6.83
CA TRP A 20 -4.75 2.24 -8.14
C TRP A 20 -3.64 1.22 -8.12
N ASP A 21 -2.42 1.64 -7.83
CA ASP A 21 -1.25 0.77 -7.78
C ASP A 21 -0.53 0.96 -6.43
N ILE A 22 -1.08 0.37 -5.37
CA ILE A 22 -0.61 0.57 -3.99
C ILE A 22 -0.04 -0.70 -3.40
N MET A 23 1.24 -0.66 -3.03
CA MET A 23 1.92 -1.72 -2.30
C MET A 23 1.94 -1.41 -0.80
N ALA A 24 1.37 -2.32 -0.01
CA ALA A 24 1.46 -2.30 1.44
C ALA A 24 2.70 -3.11 1.88
N LEU A 25 3.66 -2.41 2.46
CA LEU A 25 4.87 -2.94 3.05
C LEU A 25 4.77 -2.86 4.57
N SER A 26 5.25 -3.87 5.27
CA SER A 26 5.42 -3.82 6.71
C SER A 26 6.72 -3.11 7.10
N LYS A 27 6.87 -2.77 8.38
CA LYS A 27 8.08 -2.18 8.94
C LYS A 27 9.33 -2.99 8.63
N ASP A 28 9.18 -4.31 8.58
CA ASP A 28 10.24 -5.27 8.31
C ASP A 28 10.56 -5.44 6.81
N GLY A 29 9.89 -4.68 5.93
CA GLY A 29 10.07 -4.79 4.47
C GLY A 29 9.28 -5.93 3.83
N ASN A 30 8.46 -6.64 4.60
CA ASN A 30 7.58 -7.69 4.07
C ASN A 30 6.39 -7.08 3.32
N THR A 31 6.09 -7.63 2.14
CA THR A 31 4.89 -7.23 1.38
C THR A 31 3.66 -7.84 2.06
N LEU A 32 2.81 -6.98 2.64
CA LEU A 32 1.56 -7.40 3.28
C LEU A 32 0.43 -7.57 2.26
N GLY A 33 0.50 -6.82 1.16
CA GLY A 33 -0.47 -6.88 0.07
C GLY A 33 -0.17 -5.82 -0.97
N LYS A 34 -0.79 -5.95 -2.14
CA LYS A 34 -0.72 -4.93 -3.17
C LYS A 34 -2.08 -4.72 -3.82
N VAL A 35 -2.37 -3.49 -4.19
CA VAL A 35 -3.46 -3.08 -5.05
C VAL A 35 -2.81 -2.84 -6.41
N VAL A 36 -3.30 -3.50 -7.46
CA VAL A 36 -2.82 -3.30 -8.83
C VAL A 36 -4.03 -2.98 -9.67
N ASN A 37 -3.98 -1.87 -10.40
CA ASN A 37 -5.08 -1.43 -11.25
C ASN A 37 -6.44 -1.25 -10.52
N GLY A 38 -6.41 -0.93 -9.22
CA GLY A 38 -7.59 -0.81 -8.37
C GLY A 38 -8.08 -2.12 -7.75
N GLU A 39 -7.44 -3.26 -8.05
CA GLU A 39 -7.79 -4.56 -7.49
C GLU A 39 -6.78 -4.99 -6.43
N ILE A 40 -7.28 -5.33 -5.24
CA ILE A 40 -6.45 -5.89 -4.16
C ILE A 40 -6.03 -7.30 -4.59
N GLN A 41 -4.75 -7.47 -4.89
CA GLN A 41 -4.16 -8.78 -5.11
C GLN A 41 -3.76 -9.36 -3.75
N LYS A 42 -4.51 -10.38 -3.32
CA LYS A 42 -4.33 -11.13 -2.08
C LYS A 42 -3.48 -12.38 -2.32
#